data_AF-A0A963QBI4-F1
#
_entry.id   AF-A0A963QBI4-F1
#
_cell.length_a   1.000
_cell.length_b   1.000
_cell.length_c   1.000
_cell.angle_alpha   90.00
_cell.angle_beta   90.00
_cell.angle_gamma   90.00
#
_symmetry.space_group_name_H-M   'P 1'
#
loop_
_entity.id
_entity.type
_entity.pdbx_description
1 polymer ?
#
loop_
_entity_poly.entity_id
_entity_poly.type
_entity_poly.pdbx_seq_one_letter_code
_entity_poly.pdbx_strand_id
1 'polypeptide(L)'
;MQTRFVLINTSHAGNVGATARAMKVMGFHDLVLVAPRWANVLRREETIQRASGALDVLTGARIVETLDEALDGMTHVLATAMTPRDFGPPTMSPRDCFARLTGGRPLLQPSDEARRGEPVAPPQ
;
A
#
# COMPACT_ATOMS: atom_id res chain seq x y z
N MET A 1 -5.25 15.60 -0.20
CA MET A 1 -5.48 14.18 0.14
C MET A 1 -4.20 13.65 0.75
N GLN A 2 -4.24 13.10 1.96
CA GLN A 2 -3.08 12.46 2.57
C GLN A 2 -2.99 11.02 2.07
N THR A 3 -1.83 10.61 1.56
CA THR A 3 -1.61 9.27 1.03
C THR A 3 -0.55 8.57 1.86
N ARG A 4 -0.93 7.42 2.45
CA ARG A 4 -0.04 6.55 3.20
C ARG A 4 0.25 5.29 2.40
N PHE A 5 1.52 4.93 2.29
CA PHE A 5 1.96 3.67 1.71
C PHE A 5 2.19 2.67 2.84
N VAL A 6 1.53 1.52 2.77
CA VAL A 6 1.62 0.46 3.78
C VAL A 6 2.27 -0.76 3.15
N LEU A 7 3.43 -1.17 3.66
CA LEU A 7 4.10 -2.41 3.24
C LEU A 7 3.92 -3.48 4.31
N ILE A 8 3.24 -4.57 3.98
CA ILE A 8 2.89 -5.63 4.91
C ILE A 8 3.89 -6.78 4.78
N ASN A 9 4.43 -7.24 5.91
CA ASN A 9 5.31 -8.42 6.00
C ASN A 9 6.48 -8.37 5.00
N THR A 10 7.14 -7.22 4.87
CA THR A 10 8.20 -7.04 3.87
C THR A 10 9.37 -8.00 4.14
N SER A 11 9.62 -8.92 3.20
CA SER A 11 10.60 -9.99 3.34
C SER A 11 12.03 -9.61 2.97
N HIS A 12 12.23 -8.59 2.14
CA HIS A 12 13.55 -8.15 1.66
C HIS A 12 13.76 -6.68 2.02
N ALA A 13 14.84 -6.39 2.73
CA ALA A 13 15.14 -5.06 3.27
C ALA A 13 15.36 -4.04 2.14
N GLY A 14 15.98 -4.46 1.03
CA GLY A 14 16.17 -3.62 -0.16
C GLY A 14 14.85 -3.11 -0.77
N ASN A 15 13.75 -3.85 -0.64
CA ASN A 15 12.44 -3.41 -1.16
C ASN A 15 11.91 -2.19 -0.40
N VAL A 16 12.13 -2.12 0.91
CA VAL A 16 11.76 -0.93 1.71
C VAL A 16 12.48 0.30 1.18
N GLY A 17 13.78 0.20 0.90
CA GLY A 17 14.56 1.29 0.34
C GLY A 17 14.09 1.68 -1.07
N ALA A 18 13.87 0.71 -1.94
CA ALA A 18 13.38 0.95 -3.30
C ALA A 18 12.00 1.63 -3.30
N THR A 19 11.09 1.21 -2.40
CA THR A 19 9.79 1.87 -2.20
C THR A 19 9.96 3.30 -1.72
N ALA A 20 10.80 3.56 -0.71
CA ALA A 20 11.06 4.90 -0.22
C ALA A 20 11.58 5.83 -1.35
N ARG A 21 12.47 5.34 -2.21
CA ARG A 21 12.95 6.05 -3.40
C ARG A 21 11.81 6.40 -4.35
N ALA A 22 10.98 5.41 -4.69
CA ALA A 22 9.85 5.61 -5.60
C ALA A 22 8.85 6.64 -5.01
N MET A 23 8.53 6.52 -3.73
CA MET A 23 7.67 7.49 -3.02
C MET A 23 8.22 8.90 -3.11
N LYS A 24 9.50 9.11 -2.82
CA LYS A 24 10.11 10.44 -2.84
C LYS A 24 10.09 11.07 -4.24
N VAL A 25 10.42 10.31 -5.28
CA VAL A 25 10.35 10.78 -6.67
C VAL A 25 8.93 11.24 -7.03
N MET A 26 7.92 10.59 -6.47
CA MET A 26 6.51 10.89 -6.71
C MET A 26 5.92 11.91 -5.70
N GLY A 27 6.73 12.47 -4.80
CA GLY A 27 6.30 13.48 -3.82
C GLY A 27 5.55 12.93 -2.59
N PHE A 28 5.72 11.65 -2.27
CA PHE A 28 5.11 11.00 -1.09
C PHE A 28 6.13 10.76 0.02
N HIS A 29 5.66 10.84 1.27
CA HIS A 29 6.52 10.76 2.46
C HIS A 29 5.98 9.87 3.59
N ASP A 30 4.68 9.55 3.64
CA ASP A 30 4.08 8.74 4.71
C ASP A 30 4.20 7.24 4.38
N LEU A 31 5.20 6.58 4.97
CA LEU A 31 5.49 5.15 4.84
C LEU A 31 5.24 4.43 6.17
N VAL A 32 4.49 3.33 6.15
CA VAL A 32 4.29 2.45 7.30
C VAL A 32 4.63 1.02 6.92
N LEU A 33 5.39 0.35 7.79
CA LEU A 33 5.75 -1.06 7.65
C LEU A 33 4.98 -1.87 8.70
N VAL A 34 4.17 -2.82 8.26
CA VAL A 34 3.46 -3.75 9.16
C VAL A 34 4.27 -5.02 9.28
N ALA A 35 4.71 -5.35 10.50
CA ALA A 35 5.45 -6.57 10.84
C ALA A 35 6.52 -6.95 9.80
N PRO A 36 7.45 -6.04 9.44
CA PRO A 36 8.53 -6.38 8.51
C PRO A 36 9.39 -7.51 9.08
N ARG A 37 10.00 -8.32 8.21
CA ARG A 37 10.81 -9.49 8.63
C ARG A 37 11.91 -9.16 9.65
N TRP A 38 12.43 -7.94 9.62
CA TRP A 38 13.42 -7.46 10.58
C TRP A 38 12.94 -6.20 11.29
N ALA A 39 12.94 -6.21 12.62
CA ALA A 39 12.62 -5.03 13.42
C ALA A 39 13.55 -3.84 13.14
N ASN A 40 14.81 -4.11 12.77
CA ASN A 40 15.80 -3.08 12.42
C ASN A 40 15.86 -2.75 10.92
N VAL A 41 14.84 -3.12 10.11
CA VAL A 41 14.87 -3.00 8.64
C VAL A 41 15.25 -1.60 8.15
N LEU A 42 14.76 -0.54 8.79
CA LEU A 42 15.02 0.86 8.41
C LEU A 42 16.50 1.28 8.54
N ARG A 43 17.31 0.53 9.32
CA ARG A 43 18.72 0.82 9.56
C ARG A 43 19.66 -0.17 8.85
N ARG A 44 19.12 -1.12 8.10
CA ARG A 44 19.94 -2.08 7.37
C ARG A 44 20.63 -1.39 6.21
N GLU A 45 21.88 -1.76 5.98
CA GLU A 45 22.71 -1.17 4.93
C GLU A 45 22.04 -1.28 3.54
N GLU A 46 21.49 -2.45 3.21
CA GLU A 46 20.80 -2.66 1.93
C GLU A 46 19.58 -1.72 1.75
N THR A 47 18.81 -1.48 2.81
CA THR A 47 17.67 -0.54 2.79
C THR A 47 18.15 0.87 2.52
N ILE A 48 19.20 1.31 3.22
CA ILE A 48 19.80 2.63 3.07
C ILE A 48 20.36 2.82 1.65
N GLN A 49 21.11 1.83 1.14
CA GLN A 49 21.70 1.87 -0.20
C GLN A 49 20.61 1.94 -1.29
N ARG A 50 19.54 1.14 -1.16
CA ARG A 50 18.43 1.13 -2.13
C ARG A 50 17.56 2.38 -2.09
N ALA A 51 17.50 3.07 -0.94
CA ALA A 51 16.76 4.32 -0.80
C ALA A 51 17.32 5.48 -1.62
N SER A 52 18.62 5.45 -1.97
CA SER A 52 19.22 6.35 -2.97
C SER A 52 18.79 7.82 -2.80
N GLY A 53 19.03 8.40 -1.61
CA GLY A 53 18.68 9.79 -1.28
C GLY A 53 17.28 10.00 -0.69
N ALA A 54 16.47 8.94 -0.52
CA ALA A 54 15.18 8.97 0.17
C ALA A 54 15.26 8.62 1.67
N LEU A 55 16.33 9.04 2.35
CA LEU A 55 16.53 8.77 3.78
C LEU A 55 15.53 9.49 4.68
N ASP A 56 15.02 10.64 4.25
CA ASP A 56 13.93 11.38 4.88
C ASP A 56 12.65 10.54 4.97
N VAL A 57 12.27 9.83 3.89
CA VAL A 57 11.11 8.93 3.89
C VAL A 57 11.34 7.77 4.88
N LEU A 58 12.54 7.19 4.90
CA LEU A 58 12.87 6.13 5.87
C LEU A 58 12.88 6.65 7.33
N THR A 59 13.33 7.88 7.55
CA THR A 59 13.39 8.49 8.89
C THR A 59 11.98 8.78 9.43
N GLY A 60 11.07 9.19 8.56
CA GLY A 60 9.65 9.38 8.90
C GLY A 60 8.82 8.09 8.91
N ALA A 61 9.40 6.96 8.49
CA ALA A 61 8.66 5.70 8.42
C ALA A 61 8.36 5.13 9.81
N ARG A 62 7.15 4.59 9.98
CA ARG A 62 6.74 3.90 11.21
C ARG A 62 6.74 2.39 11.00
N ILE A 63 7.09 1.65 12.04
CA ILE A 63 6.92 0.19 12.10
C ILE A 63 5.81 -0.08 13.11
N VAL A 64 4.84 -0.88 12.70
CA VAL A 64 3.67 -1.27 13.51
C VAL A 64 3.47 -2.78 13.45
N GLU A 65 2.75 -3.34 14.42
CA GLU A 65 2.54 -4.79 14.50
C GLU A 65 1.35 -5.26 13.65
N THR A 66 0.33 -4.42 13.49
CA THR A 66 -0.94 -4.81 12.86
C THR A 66 -1.33 -3.92 11.68
N LEU A 67 -2.14 -4.48 10.78
CA LEU A 67 -2.70 -3.72 9.68
C LEU A 67 -3.65 -2.62 10.19
N ASP A 68 -4.45 -2.92 11.22
CA ASP A 68 -5.41 -1.97 11.79
C ASP A 68 -4.71 -0.69 12.28
N GLU A 69 -3.56 -0.83 12.95
CA GLU A 69 -2.74 0.31 13.38
C GLU A 69 -2.17 1.11 12.19
N ALA A 70 -1.80 0.44 11.10
CA ALA A 70 -1.33 1.13 9.89
C ALA A 70 -2.44 1.93 9.20
N LEU A 71 -3.68 1.43 9.26
CA LEU A 71 -4.86 2.01 8.61
C LEU A 71 -5.58 3.05 9.47
N ASP A 72 -5.16 3.26 10.72
CA ASP A 72 -5.78 4.24 11.60
C ASP A 72 -5.86 5.64 10.96
N GLY A 73 -7.04 6.24 11.06
CA GLY A 73 -7.39 7.52 10.45
C GLY A 73 -7.62 7.51 8.94
N MET A 74 -7.53 6.37 8.25
CA MET A 74 -7.77 6.29 6.79
C MET A 74 -9.25 6.08 6.48
N THR A 75 -9.79 6.87 5.54
CA THR A 75 -11.19 6.76 5.09
C THR A 75 -11.36 5.89 3.86
N HIS A 76 -10.28 5.66 3.10
CA HIS A 76 -10.27 4.87 1.88
C HIS A 76 -9.03 3.98 1.89
N VAL A 77 -9.20 2.70 1.55
CA VAL A 77 -8.13 1.70 1.53
C VAL A 77 -8.11 1.03 0.17
N LEU A 78 -6.93 1.02 -0.45
CA LEU A 78 -6.67 0.37 -1.73
C LEU A 78 -5.68 -0.76 -1.53
N ALA A 79 -6.09 -1.98 -1.85
CA ALA A 79 -5.20 -3.14 -1.85
C ALA A 79 -4.67 -3.40 -3.27
N THR A 80 -3.35 -3.44 -3.43
CA THR A 80 -2.71 -3.78 -4.70
C THR A 80 -2.57 -5.29 -4.81
N ALA A 81 -3.00 -5.87 -5.93
CA ALA A 81 -2.84 -7.30 -6.21
C ALA A 81 -2.34 -7.50 -7.64
N MET A 82 -1.51 -8.52 -7.85
CA MET A 82 -1.05 -8.92 -9.19
C MET A 82 -2.16 -9.64 -9.96
N THR A 83 -2.95 -10.46 -9.27
CA THR A 83 -4.11 -11.18 -9.82
C THR A 83 -5.36 -10.83 -9.03
N PRO A 84 -6.54 -10.84 -9.67
CA PRO A 84 -7.81 -10.79 -8.95
C PRO A 84 -7.84 -11.86 -7.87
N ARG A 85 -8.42 -11.50 -6.72
CA ARG A 85 -8.66 -12.45 -5.64
C ARG A 85 -9.99 -13.13 -5.88
N ASP A 86 -10.03 -14.45 -5.68
CA ASP A 86 -11.28 -15.20 -5.73
C ASP A 86 -12.31 -14.61 -4.78
N PHE A 87 -11.86 -14.18 -3.60
CA PHE A 87 -12.69 -13.53 -2.59
C PHE A 87 -12.17 -12.11 -2.36
N GLY A 88 -12.90 -11.13 -2.87
CA GLY A 88 -12.54 -9.73 -2.71
C GLY A 88 -13.38 -8.79 -3.59
N PRO A 89 -13.22 -7.48 -3.40
CA PRO A 89 -13.81 -6.52 -4.33
C PRO A 89 -13.23 -6.69 -5.75
N PRO A 90 -13.97 -6.27 -6.79
CA PRO A 90 -13.46 -6.29 -8.15
C PRO A 90 -12.18 -5.46 -8.26
N THR A 91 -11.21 -5.99 -9.02
CA THR A 91 -9.97 -5.27 -9.31
C THR A 91 -10.21 -4.18 -10.34
N MET A 92 -9.47 -3.09 -10.23
CA MET A 92 -9.53 -1.96 -11.15
C MET A 92 -8.11 -1.48 -11.46
N SER A 93 -7.92 -0.93 -12.66
CA SER A 93 -6.64 -0.30 -13.00
C SER A 93 -6.38 0.91 -12.09
N PRO A 94 -5.12 1.26 -11.77
CA PRO A 94 -4.82 2.43 -10.95
C PRO A 94 -5.41 3.73 -11.52
N ARG A 95 -5.40 3.90 -12.85
CA ARG A 95 -5.90 5.11 -13.51
C ARG A 95 -7.40 5.30 -13.28
N ASP A 96 -8.18 4.23 -13.44
CA ASP A 96 -9.63 4.29 -13.24
C ASP A 96 -9.98 4.46 -11.76
N CYS A 97 -9.25 3.77 -10.88
CA CYS A 97 -9.44 3.85 -9.44
C CYS A 97 -9.23 5.28 -8.93
N PHE A 98 -8.10 5.91 -9.28
CA PHE A 98 -7.81 7.28 -8.86
C PHE A 98 -8.74 8.32 -9.49
N ALA A 99 -9.21 8.09 -10.73
CA ALA A 99 -10.21 8.96 -11.35
C ALA A 99 -11.56 8.93 -10.62
N ARG A 100 -11.95 7.77 -10.06
CA ARG A 100 -13.15 7.65 -9.21
C ARG A 100 -12.93 8.29 -7.84
N LEU A 101 -11.81 7.97 -7.19
CA LEU A 101 -11.47 8.47 -5.86
C LEU A 101 -11.43 10.01 -5.82
N THR A 102 -10.74 10.63 -6.77
CA THR A 102 -10.64 12.10 -6.85
C THR A 102 -11.92 12.76 -7.34
N GLY A 103 -12.75 12.05 -8.11
CA GLY A 103 -14.06 12.50 -8.56
C GLY A 103 -15.19 12.33 -7.53
N GLY A 104 -14.90 11.88 -6.31
CA GLY A 104 -15.91 11.65 -5.26
C GLY A 104 -16.90 10.53 -5.58
N ARG A 105 -16.56 9.64 -6.52
CA ARG A 105 -17.41 8.52 -6.92
C ARG A 105 -17.09 7.30 -6.04
N PRO A 106 -18.11 6.50 -5.67
CA PRO A 106 -17.87 5.24 -4.95
C PRO A 106 -16.88 4.35 -5.71
N LEU A 107 -15.88 3.83 -4.97
CA LEU A 107 -14.91 2.88 -5.51
C LEU A 107 -15.55 1.52 -5.81
N LEU A 108 -16.50 1.12 -4.97
CA LEU A 108 -17.31 -0.07 -5.11
C LEU A 108 -18.73 0.32 -5.48
N GLN A 109 -19.37 -0.45 -6.34
CA GLN A 109 -20.80 -0.33 -6.57
C GLN A 109 -21.57 -1.07 -5.47
N PRO A 110 -22.82 -0.70 -5.17
CA PRO A 110 -23.66 -1.42 -4.21
C PRO A 110 -23.80 -2.91 -4.54
N SER A 111 -23.76 -3.27 -5.82
CA SER A 111 -23.75 -4.67 -6.29
C SER A 111 -22.46 -5.42 -5.94
N ASP A 112 -21.33 -4.73 -5.84
CA ASP A 112 -20.05 -5.30 -5.44
C ASP A 112 -20.02 -5.57 -3.93
N GLU A 113 -20.69 -4.71 -3.15
CA GLU A 113 -20.87 -4.90 -1.71
C GLU A 113 -21.80 -6.08 -1.39
N ALA A 114 -22.87 -6.24 -2.17
CA ALA A 114 -23.80 -7.36 -2.03
C ALA A 114 -23.17 -8.73 -2.34
N ARG A 115 -22.11 -8.77 -3.15
CA ARG A 115 -21.35 -9.98 -3.50
C ARG A 115 -20.17 -10.28 -2.59
N ARG A 116 -20.01 -9.55 -1.48
CA ARG A 116 -18.89 -9.72 -0.56
C ARG A 116 -18.92 -11.14 0.05
N GLY A 117 -17.95 -11.97 -0.32
CA GLY A 117 -17.85 -13.38 0.10
C GLY A 117 -18.20 -14.40 -0.99
N GLU A 118 -18.69 -13.95 -2.15
CA GLU A 118 -18.85 -14.79 -3.33
C GLU A 118 -17.56 -14.80 -4.19
N PRO A 119 -17.30 -15.89 -4.94
CA PRO A 119 -16.20 -15.94 -5.89
C PRO A 119 -16.34 -14.86 -6.98
N VAL A 120 -15.29 -14.06 -7.19
CA VAL A 120 -15.19 -13.14 -8.31
C VAL A 120 -15.11 -13.95 -9.60
N ALA A 121 -16.01 -13.69 -10.54
CA ALA A 121 -15.98 -14.34 -11.86
C ALA A 121 -14.64 -14.05 -12.56
N PRO A 122 -14.04 -15.04 -13.25
CA PRO A 122 -12.77 -14.83 -13.93
C PRO A 122 -12.88 -13.69 -14.95
N PRO A 123 -11.81 -12.90 -15.13
CA PRO A 123 -11.78 -11.87 -16.17
C PRO A 123 -11.99 -12.53 -17.54
N GLN A 124 -12.79 -11.87 -18.39
CA GLN A 124 -13.05 -12.30 -19.77
C GLN A 124 -11.87 -11.98 -20.68
#